data_AF-A0A061SG95-F1
#
_entry.id   AF-A0A061SG95-F1
#
_cell.length_a   1.000
_cell.length_b   1.000
_cell.length_c   1.000
_cell.angle_alpha   90.00
_cell.angle_beta   90.00
_cell.angle_gamma   90.00
#
_symmetry.space_group_name_H-M   'P 1'
#
loop_
_entity.id
_entity.type
_entity.pdbx_description
1 polymer ?
#
loop_
_entity_poly.entity_id
_entity_poly.type
_entity_poly.pdbx_seq_one_letter_code
_entity_poly.pdbx_strand_id
1 'polypeptide(L)'
;MPLKSKKSKSKRISLKQKYKAIKKCKEHHRKLAKEAKKNKPSKAAKKRALLKDPGIPKQWPFKDQLIQEMQQKRLAILAEEQRRKEERKAARAAEREAAEAMETEAAEVGMTVEQYQKAVEAQQQHFEEKRKAKVAGAAADMDGTKRAFYKEFVRVVEASDVVIQVLDARDPLACRCPDVERFVRRMNPNKKVVLLLNKVDLVPRDNVEQWLKYLREELPC
;
A
#
# COMPACT_ATOMS: atom_id res chain seq x y z
N MET A 1 26.35 33.33 52.79
CA MET A 1 25.68 33.41 51.47
C MET A 1 26.69 33.10 50.38
N PRO A 2 26.45 32.16 49.45
CA PRO A 2 27.44 31.81 48.44
C PRO A 2 27.68 32.99 47.47
N LEU A 3 28.95 33.33 47.25
CA LEU A 3 29.38 34.43 46.39
C LEU A 3 29.00 34.12 44.93
N LYS A 4 28.08 34.91 44.35
CA LYS A 4 27.72 34.82 42.94
C LYS A 4 28.96 35.08 42.07
N SER A 5 29.29 34.11 41.21
CA SER A 5 30.37 34.20 40.23
C SER A 5 30.24 35.46 39.37
N LYS A 6 31.24 36.35 39.45
CA LYS A 6 31.28 37.64 38.74
C LYS A 6 31.52 37.52 37.21
N LYS A 7 31.52 36.30 36.66
CA LYS A 7 31.89 36.02 35.25
C LYS A 7 30.85 35.20 34.47
N SER A 8 29.58 35.17 34.87
CA SER A 8 28.58 34.49 34.04
C SER A 8 28.28 35.29 32.76
N LYS A 9 28.66 34.77 31.60
CA LYS A 9 28.31 35.38 30.31
C LYS A 9 26.78 35.34 30.11
N SER A 10 26.22 36.44 29.64
CA SER A 10 24.80 36.52 29.33
C SER A 10 24.44 35.55 28.19
N LYS A 11 23.33 34.82 28.36
CA LYS A 11 22.73 33.99 27.31
C LYS A 11 21.91 34.82 26.30
N ARG A 12 21.75 36.14 26.54
CA ARG A 12 21.03 37.03 25.62
C ARG A 12 21.85 37.23 24.36
N ILE A 13 21.22 37.00 23.22
CA ILE A 13 21.85 37.12 21.90
C ILE A 13 21.41 38.45 21.29
N SER A 14 22.36 39.22 20.76
CA SER A 14 22.00 40.43 19.99
C SER A 14 21.26 40.05 18.70
N LEU A 15 20.36 40.91 18.23
CA LEU A 15 19.65 40.69 16.96
C LEU A 15 20.64 40.50 15.80
N LYS A 16 21.75 41.25 15.78
CA LYS A 16 22.83 41.09 14.79
C LYS A 16 23.41 39.68 14.77
N GLN A 17 23.68 39.08 15.93
CA GLN A 17 24.19 37.70 16.03
C GLN A 17 23.12 36.68 15.61
N LYS A 18 21.85 36.89 15.99
CA LYS A 18 20.72 36.04 15.59
C LYS A 18 20.58 35.99 14.07
N TYR A 19 20.51 37.14 13.40
CA TYR A 19 20.39 37.19 11.93
C TYR A 19 21.64 36.67 11.21
N LYS A 20 22.84 36.89 11.78
CA LYS A 20 24.08 36.30 11.24
C LYS A 20 24.06 34.76 11.31
N ALA A 21 23.59 34.18 12.42
CA ALA A 21 23.45 32.73 12.56
C ALA A 21 22.43 32.18 11.56
N ILE A 22 21.25 32.80 11.44
CA ILE A 22 20.21 32.41 10.47
C ILE A 22 20.77 32.44 9.04
N LYS A 23 21.47 33.52 8.67
CA LYS A 23 22.08 33.65 7.34
C LYS A 23 23.11 32.54 7.08
N LYS A 24 23.97 32.23 8.05
CA LYS A 24 24.96 31.15 7.94
C LYS A 24 24.30 29.77 7.82
N CYS A 25 23.29 29.47 8.62
CA CYS A 25 22.56 28.19 8.54
C CYS A 25 21.87 28.04 7.17
N LYS A 26 21.21 29.11 6.68
CA LYS A 26 20.57 29.12 5.36
C LYS A 26 21.58 28.88 4.24
N GLU A 27 22.74 29.53 4.30
CA GLU A 27 23.80 29.34 3.31
C GLU A 27 24.38 27.93 3.36
N HIS A 28 24.60 27.37 4.56
CA HIS A 28 25.06 26.01 4.76
C HIS A 28 24.07 24.98 4.18
N HIS A 29 22.78 25.09 4.51
CA HIS A 29 21.74 24.20 3.95
C HIS A 29 21.64 24.34 2.42
N ARG A 30 21.81 25.56 1.88
CA ARG A 30 21.86 25.78 0.43
C ARG A 30 23.07 25.09 -0.21
N LYS A 31 24.23 25.09 0.44
CA LYS A 31 25.44 24.37 -0.05
C LYS A 31 25.23 22.85 0.00
N LEU A 32 24.77 22.31 1.13
CA LEU A 32 24.44 20.88 1.26
C LEU A 32 23.42 20.41 0.21
N ALA A 33 22.38 21.21 -0.06
CA ALA A 33 21.38 20.87 -1.08
C ALA A 33 21.97 20.88 -2.50
N LYS A 34 22.94 21.75 -2.80
CA LYS A 34 23.64 21.76 -4.09
C LYS A 34 24.57 20.54 -4.22
N GLU A 35 25.31 20.19 -3.18
CA GLU A 35 26.18 19.01 -3.14
C GLU A 35 25.38 17.71 -3.26
N ALA A 36 24.26 17.58 -2.54
CA ALA A 36 23.37 16.42 -2.63
C ALA A 36 22.71 16.26 -4.01
N LYS A 37 22.54 17.37 -4.76
CA LYS A 37 22.06 17.33 -6.15
C LYS A 37 23.15 16.88 -7.13
N LYS A 38 24.42 17.27 -6.90
CA LYS A 38 25.58 16.82 -7.70
C LYS A 38 25.87 15.34 -7.47
N ASN A 39 25.85 14.90 -6.22
CA ASN A 39 26.10 13.51 -5.81
C ASN A 39 24.78 12.73 -5.71
N LYS A 40 23.93 12.73 -6.74
CA LYS A 40 22.62 12.07 -6.67
C LYS A 40 22.80 10.56 -6.96
N PRO A 41 22.66 9.65 -5.98
CA PRO A 41 22.72 8.23 -6.28
C PRO A 41 21.55 7.84 -7.19
N SER A 42 21.76 6.83 -8.03
CA SER A 42 20.70 6.27 -8.87
C SER A 42 19.49 5.88 -8.02
N LYS A 43 18.29 5.90 -8.62
CA LYS A 43 17.04 5.51 -7.92
C LYS A 43 17.17 4.12 -7.27
N ALA A 44 17.90 3.20 -7.90
CA ALA A 44 18.20 1.87 -7.37
C ALA A 44 19.12 1.90 -6.14
N ALA A 45 20.16 2.73 -6.14
CA ALA A 45 21.06 2.88 -4.99
C ALA A 45 20.36 3.53 -3.78
N LYS A 46 19.47 4.50 -4.01
CA LYS A 46 18.62 5.08 -2.95
C LYS A 46 17.68 4.05 -2.34
N LYS A 47 17.04 3.23 -3.18
CA LYS A 47 16.13 2.17 -2.72
C LYS A 47 16.87 1.10 -1.90
N ARG A 48 18.06 0.67 -2.34
CA ARG A 48 18.93 -0.24 -1.55
C ARG A 48 19.41 0.40 -0.25
N ALA A 49 19.72 1.68 -0.21
CA ALA A 49 20.19 2.34 1.01
C ALA A 49 19.09 2.52 2.06
N LEU A 50 17.86 2.85 1.64
CA LEU A 50 16.70 3.00 2.51
C LEU A 50 16.20 1.67 3.09
N LEU A 51 16.53 0.56 2.41
CA LEU A 51 16.10 -0.80 2.73
C LEU A 51 17.24 -1.66 3.32
N LYS A 52 18.31 -1.03 3.81
CA LYS A 52 19.35 -1.74 4.57
C LYS A 52 18.83 -1.93 5.98
N ASP A 53 18.24 -3.09 6.22
CA ASP A 53 17.88 -3.54 7.56
C ASP A 53 19.16 -3.64 8.42
N PRO A 54 19.22 -2.97 9.59
CA PRO A 54 20.35 -3.10 10.52
C PRO A 54 20.55 -4.54 11.04
N GLY A 55 19.60 -5.45 10.80
CA GLY A 55 19.73 -6.87 11.09
C GLY A 55 19.64 -7.19 12.59
N ILE A 56 19.86 -8.47 12.93
CA ILE A 56 19.71 -8.95 14.31
C ILE A 56 20.96 -8.55 15.13
N PRO A 57 20.80 -7.74 16.19
CA PRO A 57 21.90 -7.35 17.07
C PRO A 57 22.60 -8.57 17.69
N LYS A 58 23.94 -8.49 17.82
CA LYS A 58 24.76 -9.62 18.32
C LYS A 58 24.47 -10.01 19.76
N GLN A 59 24.00 -9.08 20.58
CA GLN A 59 23.76 -9.29 22.01
C GLN A 59 22.45 -10.01 22.32
N TRP A 60 21.66 -10.35 21.29
CA TRP A 60 20.37 -10.98 21.50
C TRP A 60 20.55 -12.48 21.81
N PRO A 61 20.11 -12.96 23.00
CA PRO A 61 20.47 -14.28 23.53
C PRO A 61 19.95 -15.47 22.69
N PHE A 62 18.90 -15.27 21.89
CA PHE A 62 18.31 -16.32 21.06
C PHE A 62 18.64 -16.17 19.57
N LYS A 63 19.67 -15.38 19.24
CA LYS A 63 20.07 -15.08 17.85
C LYS A 63 20.25 -16.32 17.00
N ASP A 64 20.90 -17.34 17.55
CA ASP A 64 21.21 -18.55 16.79
C ASP A 64 19.95 -19.38 16.53
N GLN A 65 19.02 -19.44 17.48
CA GLN A 65 17.73 -20.12 17.31
C GLN A 65 16.89 -19.45 16.21
N LEU A 66 16.84 -18.10 16.19
CA LEU A 66 16.11 -17.38 15.15
C LEU A 66 16.76 -17.53 13.77
N ILE A 67 18.10 -17.55 13.70
CA ILE A 67 18.81 -17.80 12.44
C ILE A 67 18.47 -19.20 11.91
N GLN A 68 18.46 -20.21 12.77
CA GLN A 68 18.08 -21.58 12.41
C GLN A 68 16.62 -21.66 11.94
N GLU A 69 15.69 -21.03 12.66
CA GLU A 69 14.27 -20.97 12.26
C GLU A 69 14.09 -20.29 10.90
N MET A 70 14.81 -19.19 10.66
CA MET A 70 14.79 -18.48 9.37
C MET A 70 15.37 -19.34 8.23
N GLN A 71 16.42 -20.11 8.49
CA GLN A 71 16.98 -21.07 7.52
C GLN A 71 16.00 -22.19 7.22
N GLN A 72 15.37 -22.78 8.24
CA GLN A 72 14.35 -23.83 8.07
C GLN A 72 13.14 -23.33 7.28
N LYS A 73 12.63 -22.14 7.60
CA LYS A 73 11.55 -21.49 6.83
C LYS A 73 11.94 -21.30 5.37
N ARG A 74 13.17 -20.85 5.10
CA ARG A 74 13.65 -20.67 3.72
C ARG A 74 13.74 -22.00 2.97
N LEU A 75 14.23 -23.06 3.61
CA LEU A 75 14.28 -24.41 3.02
C LEU A 75 12.88 -24.97 2.75
N ALA A 76 11.95 -24.80 3.70
CA ALA A 76 10.56 -25.23 3.52
C ALA A 76 9.89 -24.53 2.33
N ILE A 77 10.06 -23.22 2.21
CA ILE A 77 9.53 -22.44 1.07
C ILE A 77 10.13 -22.94 -0.25
N LEU A 78 11.45 -23.16 -0.31
CA LEU A 78 12.11 -23.65 -1.52
C LEU A 78 11.63 -25.07 -1.90
N ALA A 79 11.47 -25.94 -0.92
CA ALA A 79 10.96 -27.30 -1.12
C ALA A 79 9.51 -27.29 -1.63
N GLU A 80 8.65 -26.44 -1.06
CA GLU A 80 7.27 -26.27 -1.52
C GLU A 80 7.22 -25.72 -2.96
N GLU A 81 8.09 -24.77 -3.31
CA GLU A 81 8.20 -24.26 -4.67
C GLU A 81 8.70 -25.32 -5.67
N GLN A 82 9.64 -26.17 -5.27
CA GLN A 82 10.10 -27.29 -6.09
C GLN A 82 8.99 -28.31 -6.30
N ARG A 83 8.29 -28.70 -5.22
CA ARG A 83 7.17 -29.63 -5.29
C ARG A 83 6.05 -29.10 -6.20
N ARG A 84 5.68 -27.81 -6.06
CA ARG A 84 4.71 -27.15 -6.95
C ARG A 84 5.18 -27.10 -8.41
N LYS A 85 6.49 -26.98 -8.67
CA LYS A 85 7.05 -27.04 -10.04
C LYS A 85 6.98 -28.46 -10.59
N GLU A 86 7.26 -29.48 -9.78
CA GLU A 86 7.17 -30.90 -10.16
C GLU A 86 5.73 -31.31 -10.43
N GLU A 87 4.79 -30.96 -9.56
CA GLU A 87 3.35 -31.17 -9.75
C GLU A 87 2.86 -30.53 -11.05
N ARG A 88 3.29 -29.28 -11.35
CA ARG A 88 2.97 -28.62 -12.63
C ARG A 88 3.59 -29.31 -13.85
N LYS A 89 4.79 -29.89 -13.71
CA LYS A 89 5.44 -30.65 -14.78
C LYS A 89 4.73 -31.98 -15.01
N ALA A 90 4.39 -32.69 -13.94
CA ALA A 90 3.66 -33.95 -14.00
C ALA A 90 2.25 -33.76 -14.59
N ALA A 91 1.53 -32.71 -14.18
CA ALA A 91 0.22 -32.39 -14.76
C ALA A 91 0.31 -32.10 -16.26
N ARG A 92 1.35 -31.37 -16.72
CA ARG A 92 1.58 -31.13 -18.15
C ARG A 92 2.01 -32.38 -18.92
N ALA A 93 2.73 -33.30 -18.27
CA ALA A 93 3.11 -34.57 -18.87
C ALA A 93 1.88 -35.48 -19.02
N ALA A 94 1.05 -35.60 -17.98
CA ALA A 94 -0.21 -36.32 -18.03
C ALA A 94 -1.19 -35.72 -19.05
N GLU A 95 -1.26 -34.38 -19.18
CA GLU A 95 -2.06 -33.70 -20.21
C GLU A 95 -1.56 -34.02 -21.63
N ARG A 96 -0.24 -34.16 -21.83
CA ARG A 96 0.35 -34.57 -23.11
C ARG A 96 0.10 -36.05 -23.42
N GLU A 97 0.29 -36.93 -22.43
CA GLU A 97 0.00 -38.36 -22.57
C GLU A 97 -1.49 -38.60 -22.86
N ALA A 98 -2.39 -37.86 -22.22
CA ALA A 98 -3.82 -37.92 -22.51
C ALA A 98 -4.16 -37.40 -23.91
N ALA A 99 -3.49 -36.34 -24.37
CA ALA A 99 -3.67 -35.83 -25.74
C ALA A 99 -3.15 -36.81 -26.81
N GLU A 100 -2.01 -37.45 -26.56
CA GLU A 100 -1.40 -38.44 -27.46
C GLU A 100 -2.25 -39.73 -27.54
N ALA A 101 -2.80 -40.20 -26.40
CA ALA A 101 -3.76 -41.31 -26.38
C ALA A 101 -5.05 -40.99 -27.18
N MET A 102 -5.58 -39.78 -27.03
CA MET A 102 -6.77 -39.33 -27.76
C MET A 102 -6.50 -39.16 -29.27
N GLU A 103 -5.28 -38.80 -29.68
CA GLU A 103 -4.86 -38.74 -31.08
C GLU A 103 -4.76 -40.14 -31.72
N THR A 104 -4.25 -41.14 -30.97
CA THR A 104 -4.23 -42.54 -31.45
C THR A 104 -5.62 -43.15 -31.60
N GLU A 105 -6.55 -42.83 -30.69
CA GLU A 105 -7.94 -43.30 -30.79
C GLU A 105 -8.73 -42.59 -31.90
N ALA A 106 -8.40 -41.33 -32.21
CA ALA A 106 -9.03 -40.57 -33.30
C ALA A 106 -8.59 -41.01 -34.71
N ALA A 107 -7.41 -41.63 -34.84
CA ALA A 107 -6.90 -42.12 -36.12
C ALA A 107 -7.56 -43.46 -36.57
N GLU A 108 -8.13 -44.23 -35.63
CA GLU A 108 -8.66 -45.58 -35.88
C GLU A 108 -10.15 -45.60 -36.24
N VAL A 109 -10.90 -44.53 -35.96
CA VAL A 109 -12.34 -44.44 -36.20
C VAL A 109 -12.66 -43.17 -36.97
N GLY A 110 -13.08 -43.29 -38.23
CA GLY A 110 -13.65 -42.18 -38.98
C GLY A 110 -14.84 -41.59 -38.21
N MET A 111 -14.67 -40.40 -37.64
CA MET A 111 -15.61 -39.79 -36.69
C MET A 111 -17.00 -39.61 -37.30
N THR A 112 -18.03 -40.02 -36.55
CA THR A 112 -19.43 -39.76 -36.90
C THR A 112 -19.82 -38.31 -36.57
N VAL A 113 -20.83 -37.76 -37.26
CA VAL A 113 -21.28 -36.36 -37.10
C VAL A 113 -21.66 -36.04 -35.64
N GLU A 114 -22.25 -37.01 -34.93
CA GLU A 114 -22.65 -36.86 -33.53
C GLU A 114 -21.46 -36.74 -32.56
N GLN A 115 -20.35 -37.42 -32.85
CA GLN A 115 -19.11 -37.30 -32.06
C GLN A 115 -18.47 -35.92 -32.26
N TYR A 116 -18.58 -35.35 -33.46
CA TYR A 116 -18.09 -34.01 -33.76
C TYR A 116 -18.90 -32.94 -33.00
N GLN A 117 -20.23 -33.07 -32.94
CA GLN A 117 -21.07 -32.16 -32.16
C GLN A 117 -20.76 -32.19 -30.66
N LYS A 118 -20.57 -33.38 -30.08
CA LYS A 118 -20.17 -33.50 -28.66
C LYS A 118 -18.79 -32.91 -28.38
N ALA A 119 -17.83 -33.07 -29.28
CA ALA A 119 -16.49 -32.49 -29.12
C ALA A 119 -16.50 -30.95 -29.14
N VAL A 120 -17.33 -30.35 -30.01
CA VAL A 120 -17.53 -28.90 -30.08
C VAL A 120 -18.18 -28.38 -28.78
N GLU A 121 -19.21 -29.06 -28.27
CA GLU A 121 -19.86 -28.68 -27.01
C GLU A 121 -18.90 -28.79 -25.81
N ALA A 122 -18.09 -29.86 -25.75
CA ALA A 122 -17.09 -30.04 -24.69
C ALA A 122 -15.99 -28.97 -24.74
N GLN A 123 -15.51 -28.59 -25.93
CA GLN A 123 -14.57 -27.49 -26.09
C GLN A 123 -15.17 -26.15 -25.61
N GLN A 124 -16.44 -25.92 -25.90
CA GLN A 124 -17.13 -24.69 -25.53
C GLN A 124 -17.31 -24.59 -24.00
N GLN A 125 -17.68 -25.70 -23.35
CA GLN A 125 -17.77 -25.79 -21.89
C GLN A 125 -16.42 -25.56 -21.21
N HIS A 126 -15.35 -26.19 -21.70
CA HIS A 126 -14.00 -26.01 -21.15
C HIS A 126 -13.49 -24.56 -21.31
N PHE A 127 -13.83 -23.89 -22.41
CA PHE A 127 -13.49 -22.47 -22.61
C PHE A 127 -14.24 -21.55 -21.63
N GLU A 128 -15.52 -21.83 -21.34
CA GLU A 128 -16.31 -21.09 -20.36
C GLU A 128 -15.79 -21.27 -18.92
N GLU A 129 -15.42 -22.49 -18.54
CA GLU A 129 -14.83 -22.77 -17.22
C GLU A 129 -13.49 -22.05 -17.04
N LYS A 130 -12.63 -22.07 -18.06
CA LYS A 130 -11.34 -21.37 -18.04
C LYS A 130 -11.51 -19.85 -17.97
N ARG A 131 -12.55 -19.28 -18.60
CA ARG A 131 -12.93 -17.86 -18.43
C ARG A 131 -13.38 -17.57 -17.01
N LYS A 132 -14.27 -18.39 -16.43
CA LYS A 132 -14.76 -18.22 -15.04
C LYS A 132 -13.61 -18.29 -14.03
N ALA A 133 -12.68 -19.24 -14.17
CA ALA A 133 -11.51 -19.38 -13.30
C ALA A 133 -10.57 -18.16 -13.39
N LYS A 134 -10.37 -17.60 -14.58
CA LYS A 134 -9.55 -16.40 -14.79
C LYS A 134 -10.16 -15.14 -14.18
N VAL A 135 -11.49 -15.00 -14.23
CA VAL A 135 -12.22 -13.90 -13.60
C VAL A 135 -12.19 -14.02 -12.07
N ALA A 136 -12.34 -15.23 -11.53
CA ALA A 136 -12.24 -15.49 -10.09
C ALA A 136 -10.83 -15.20 -9.54
N GLY A 137 -9.78 -15.58 -10.26
CA GLY A 137 -8.39 -15.27 -9.89
C GLY A 137 -8.09 -13.76 -9.85
N ALA A 138 -8.62 -12.99 -10.80
CA ALA A 138 -8.47 -11.53 -10.82
C ALA A 138 -9.21 -10.82 -9.67
N ALA A 139 -10.35 -11.37 -9.23
CA ALA A 139 -11.07 -10.86 -8.06
C ALA A 139 -10.31 -11.12 -6.75
N ALA A 140 -9.64 -12.27 -6.63
CA ALA A 140 -8.86 -12.63 -5.44
C ALA A 140 -7.61 -11.75 -5.24
N ASP A 141 -6.88 -11.43 -6.32
CA ASP A 141 -5.71 -10.53 -6.24
C ASP A 141 -6.10 -9.09 -5.88
N MET A 142 -7.25 -8.60 -6.36
CA MET A 142 -7.84 -7.31 -5.98
C MET A 142 -8.16 -7.24 -4.49
N ASP A 143 -8.63 -8.35 -3.90
CA ASP A 143 -9.05 -8.41 -2.50
C ASP A 143 -7.86 -8.30 -1.52
N GLY A 144 -6.71 -8.88 -1.90
CA GLY A 144 -5.46 -8.73 -1.16
C GLY A 144 -5.00 -7.27 -1.03
N THR A 145 -5.08 -6.50 -2.12
CA THR A 145 -4.74 -5.07 -2.09
C THR A 145 -5.69 -4.23 -1.24
N LYS A 146 -7.00 -4.51 -1.29
CA LYS A 146 -8.00 -3.82 -0.46
C LYS A 146 -7.77 -4.10 1.03
N ARG A 147 -7.52 -5.36 1.39
CA ARG A 147 -7.27 -5.76 2.78
C ARG A 147 -6.03 -5.10 3.37
N ALA A 148 -4.96 -4.97 2.57
CA ALA A 148 -3.76 -4.23 2.97
C ALA A 148 -4.04 -2.74 3.19
N PHE A 149 -4.81 -2.11 2.30
CA PHE A 149 -5.24 -0.71 2.44
C PHE A 149 -6.06 -0.48 3.71
N TYR A 150 -7.06 -1.32 3.97
CA TYR A 150 -7.88 -1.22 5.19
C TYR A 150 -7.06 -1.37 6.46
N LYS A 151 -6.06 -2.27 6.47
CA LYS A 151 -5.17 -2.44 7.63
C LYS A 151 -4.38 -1.16 7.92
N GLU A 152 -3.85 -0.51 6.89
CA GLU A 152 -3.12 0.75 7.06
C GLU A 152 -4.06 1.90 7.44
N PHE A 153 -5.25 1.95 6.84
CA PHE A 153 -6.27 2.94 7.18
C PHE A 153 -6.64 2.89 8.67
N VAL A 154 -6.89 1.70 9.22
CA VAL A 154 -7.19 1.51 10.64
C VAL A 154 -6.05 2.04 11.52
N ARG A 155 -4.81 1.71 11.18
CA ARG A 155 -3.62 2.17 11.91
C ARG A 155 -3.47 3.68 11.90
N VAL A 156 -3.70 4.32 10.75
CA VAL A 156 -3.65 5.79 10.62
C VAL A 156 -4.78 6.44 11.41
N VAL A 157 -5.99 5.88 11.34
CA VAL A 157 -7.14 6.36 12.10
C VAL A 157 -6.85 6.25 13.60
N GLU A 158 -6.26 5.16 14.09
CA GLU A 158 -5.89 5.01 15.50
C GLU A 158 -4.87 6.07 15.96
N ALA A 159 -3.81 6.27 15.17
CA ALA A 159 -2.73 7.20 15.51
C ALA A 159 -3.09 8.69 15.38
N SER A 160 -4.18 9.03 14.67
CA SER A 160 -4.57 10.43 14.42
C SER A 160 -5.52 10.96 15.49
N ASP A 161 -5.35 12.18 15.97
CA ASP A 161 -6.30 12.83 16.88
C ASP A 161 -7.54 13.37 16.14
N VAL A 162 -7.35 13.82 14.90
CA VAL A 162 -8.38 14.44 14.05
C VAL A 162 -8.29 13.88 12.63
N VAL A 163 -9.43 13.56 12.03
CA VAL A 163 -9.54 13.11 10.63
C VAL A 163 -10.18 14.22 9.80
N ILE A 164 -9.54 14.59 8.68
CA ILE A 164 -10.06 15.62 7.77
C ILE A 164 -10.52 14.94 6.48
N GLN A 165 -11.79 15.11 6.13
CA GLN A 165 -12.33 14.68 4.84
C GLN A 165 -12.45 15.88 3.91
N VAL A 166 -11.70 15.85 2.82
CA VAL A 166 -11.68 16.95 1.83
C VAL A 166 -12.77 16.71 0.79
N LEU A 167 -13.67 17.69 0.65
CA LEU A 167 -14.79 17.69 -0.29
C LEU A 167 -14.55 18.72 -1.39
N ASP A 168 -14.88 18.42 -2.64
CA ASP A 168 -14.86 19.40 -3.74
C ASP A 168 -16.15 20.24 -3.70
N ALA A 169 -16.04 21.57 -3.70
CA ALA A 169 -17.20 22.47 -3.56
C ALA A 169 -18.24 22.34 -4.68
N ARG A 170 -17.84 21.81 -5.85
CA ARG A 170 -18.74 21.61 -7.00
C ARG A 170 -19.72 20.47 -6.78
N ASP A 171 -19.28 19.41 -6.10
CA ASP A 171 -20.08 18.25 -5.74
C ASP A 171 -19.55 17.63 -4.44
N PRO A 172 -19.91 18.22 -3.28
CA PRO A 172 -19.41 17.78 -1.99
C PRO A 172 -19.98 16.41 -1.58
N LEU A 173 -21.15 16.02 -2.07
CA LEU A 173 -21.79 14.76 -1.71
C LEU A 173 -21.12 13.57 -2.39
N ALA A 174 -20.70 13.70 -3.65
CA ALA A 174 -19.96 12.64 -4.35
C ALA A 174 -18.58 12.36 -3.73
N CYS A 175 -17.95 13.36 -3.10
CA CYS A 175 -16.66 13.22 -2.44
C CYS A 175 -16.77 12.76 -0.97
N ARG A 176 -17.99 12.64 -0.45
CA ARG A 176 -18.26 12.31 0.95
C ARG A 176 -18.47 10.81 1.14
N CYS A 177 -18.10 10.29 2.31
CA CYS A 177 -18.24 8.89 2.64
C CYS A 177 -18.75 8.73 4.09
N PRO A 178 -20.09 8.69 4.27
CA PRO A 178 -20.71 8.53 5.58
C PRO A 178 -20.30 7.23 6.29
N ASP A 179 -19.95 6.18 5.54
CA ASP A 179 -19.50 4.92 6.11
C ASP A 179 -18.16 5.06 6.84
N VAL A 180 -17.24 5.85 6.27
CA VAL A 180 -15.95 6.16 6.90
C VAL A 180 -16.16 7.03 8.14
N GLU A 181 -17.04 8.03 8.07
CA GLU A 181 -17.39 8.88 9.23
C GLU A 181 -17.95 8.03 10.39
N ARG A 182 -18.90 7.14 10.09
CA ARG A 182 -19.49 6.20 11.07
C ARG A 182 -18.46 5.23 11.61
N PHE A 183 -17.56 4.73 10.77
CA PHE A 183 -16.49 3.82 11.17
C PHE A 183 -15.53 4.49 12.17
N VAL A 184 -15.07 5.71 11.86
CA VAL A 184 -14.16 6.47 12.74
C VAL A 184 -14.83 6.75 14.09
N ARG A 185 -16.11 7.16 14.08
CA ARG A 185 -16.89 7.40 15.31
C ARG A 185 -17.10 6.13 16.14
N ARG A 186 -17.34 4.99 15.49
CA ARG A 186 -17.50 3.69 16.18
C ARG A 186 -16.19 3.23 16.82
N MET A 187 -15.06 3.43 16.14
CA MET A 187 -13.74 3.10 16.66
C MET A 187 -13.39 3.96 17.88
N ASN A 188 -13.63 5.27 17.80
CA ASN A 188 -13.30 6.23 18.85
C ASN A 188 -14.31 7.38 18.88
N PRO A 189 -15.26 7.40 19.85
CA PRO A 189 -16.28 8.44 19.94
C PRO A 189 -15.71 9.86 20.13
N ASN A 190 -14.54 9.97 20.75
CA ASN A 190 -13.88 11.24 21.02
C ASN A 190 -13.10 11.79 19.81
N LYS A 191 -12.95 11.01 18.74
CA LYS A 191 -12.17 11.41 17.56
C LYS A 191 -12.98 12.37 16.71
N LYS A 192 -12.41 13.52 16.40
CA LYS A 192 -13.09 14.55 15.60
C LYS A 192 -12.93 14.26 14.11
N VAL A 193 -14.03 14.34 13.38
CA VAL A 193 -14.06 14.27 11.92
C VAL A 193 -14.44 15.64 11.40
N VAL A 194 -13.58 16.25 10.58
CA VAL A 194 -13.74 17.61 10.05
C VAL A 194 -13.94 17.53 8.53
N LEU A 195 -15.02 18.13 8.04
CA LEU A 195 -15.25 18.28 6.61
C LEU A 195 -14.58 19.56 6.11
N LEU A 196 -13.69 19.45 5.11
CA LEU A 196 -13.00 20.57 4.49
C LEU A 196 -13.53 20.77 3.06
N LEU A 197 -14.26 21.86 2.84
CA LEU A 197 -14.74 22.23 1.51
C LEU A 197 -13.62 22.94 0.72
N ASN A 198 -13.14 22.30 -0.35
CA ASN A 198 -12.04 22.74 -1.18
C ASN A 198 -12.53 23.20 -2.57
N LYS A 199 -11.73 24.02 -3.26
CA LYS A 199 -12.02 24.59 -4.59
C LYS A 199 -13.28 25.49 -4.63
N VAL A 200 -13.48 26.26 -3.57
CA VAL A 200 -14.60 27.21 -3.45
C VAL A 200 -14.57 28.32 -4.50
N ASP A 201 -13.42 28.55 -5.14
CA ASP A 201 -13.24 29.48 -6.26
C ASP A 201 -14.01 29.09 -7.52
N LEU A 202 -14.31 27.79 -7.69
CA LEU A 202 -15.00 27.27 -8.88
C LEU A 202 -16.53 27.35 -8.77
N VAL A 203 -17.06 27.83 -7.65
CA VAL A 203 -18.49 27.81 -7.34
C VAL A 203 -18.91 29.20 -6.86
N PRO A 204 -20.08 29.72 -7.28
CA PRO A 204 -20.59 30.99 -6.79
C PRO A 204 -20.70 31.01 -5.26
N ARG A 205 -20.45 32.19 -4.68
CA ARG A 205 -20.43 32.36 -3.22
C ARG A 205 -21.73 31.91 -2.55
N ASP A 206 -22.87 32.20 -3.16
CA ASP A 206 -24.19 31.85 -2.63
C ASP A 206 -24.35 30.33 -2.47
N ASN A 207 -23.87 29.55 -3.44
CA ASN A 207 -23.90 28.09 -3.38
C ASN A 207 -22.96 27.55 -2.29
N VAL A 208 -21.78 28.17 -2.11
CA VAL A 208 -20.86 27.79 -1.03
C VAL A 208 -21.50 28.05 0.34
N GLU A 209 -22.20 29.17 0.51
CA GLU A 209 -22.92 29.50 1.75
C GLU A 209 -24.07 28.51 2.02
N GLN A 210 -24.81 28.09 0.98
CA GLN A 210 -25.81 27.03 1.09
C GLN A 210 -25.19 25.69 1.50
N TRP A 211 -24.05 25.31 0.91
CA TRP A 211 -23.33 24.09 1.30
C TRP A 211 -22.83 24.14 2.73
N LEU A 212 -22.31 25.28 3.18
CA LEU A 212 -21.87 25.47 4.56
C LEU A 212 -23.04 25.34 5.54
N LYS A 213 -24.23 25.87 5.19
CA LYS A 213 -25.43 25.71 6.02
C LYS A 213 -25.83 24.23 6.13
N TYR A 214 -25.94 23.55 4.98
CA TYR A 214 -26.29 22.14 4.91
C TYR A 214 -25.33 21.23 5.71
N LEU A 215 -24.01 21.37 5.49
CA LEU A 215 -23.01 20.49 6.12
C LEU A 215 -22.87 20.71 7.63
N ARG A 216 -23.17 21.91 8.15
CA ARG A 216 -23.18 22.21 9.59
C ARG A 216 -24.33 21.55 10.33
N GLU A 217 -25.46 21.35 9.67
CA GLU A 217 -26.64 20.69 10.26
C GLU A 217 -26.37 19.18 10.48
N GLU A 218 -25.63 18.54 9.59
CA GLU A 218 -25.34 17.09 9.70
C GLU A 218 -24.21 16.73 10.68
N LEU A 219 -23.18 17.57 10.75
CA LEU A 219 -21.99 17.33 11.57
C LEU A 219 -21.73 18.57 12.44
N PRO A 220 -22.24 18.60 13.69
CA PRO A 220 -21.90 19.66 14.61
C PRO A 220 -20.38 19.61 14.87
N CYS A 221 -19.74 20.77 14.68
CA CYS A 221 -18.31 20.98 14.88
C CYS A 221 -17.93 20.96 16.37
#